data_AF-A0A353H510-F1
#
_entry.id   AF-A0A353H510-F1
#
_cell.length_a   1.000
_cell.length_b   1.000
_cell.length_c   1.000
_cell.angle_alpha   90.00
_cell.angle_beta   90.00
_cell.angle_gamma   90.00
#
_symmetry.space_group_name_H-M   'P 1'
#
loop_
_entity.id
_entity.type
_entity.pdbx_description
1 polymer ?
#
loop_
_entity_poly.entity_id
_entity_poly.type
_entity_poly.pdbx_seq_one_letter_code
_entity_poly.pdbx_strand_id
1 'polypeptide(L)' 'MNSERKHVTVMFSDMSGYTAMTERLDPEEVKGIMSDIFGKITAIIKGYDGFIERFIGD' A
#
# COMPACT_ATOMS: atom_id res chain seq x y z
N MET A 1 22.95 6.89 8.31
CA MET A 1 22.09 5.92 9.01
C MET A 1 22.88 4.65 9.19
N ASN A 2 23.15 4.22 10.42
CA ASN A 2 23.82 2.94 10.67
C ASN A 2 22.81 1.81 10.49
N SER A 3 23.24 0.72 9.85
CA SER A 3 22.48 -0.52 9.81
C SER A 3 22.51 -1.17 11.19
N GLU A 4 21.34 -1.54 11.70
CA GLU A 4 21.20 -2.18 13.00
C GLU A 4 20.25 -3.39 12.91
N ARG A 5 20.52 -4.42 13.72
CA ARG A 5 19.66 -5.58 13.83
C ARG A 5 18.59 -5.32 14.90
N LYS A 6 17.32 -5.42 14.52
CA LYS A 6 16.16 -5.25 15.41
C LYS A 6 15.17 -6.40 15.25
N HIS A 7 14.44 -6.70 16.32
CA HIS A 7 13.29 -7.59 16.25
C HIS A 7 12.08 -6.78 15.79
N VAL A 8 11.44 -7.20 14.70
CA VAL A 8 10.33 -6.49 14.07
C VAL A 8 9.26 -7.47 13.63
N THR A 9 8.02 -6.98 13.51
CA THR A 9 6.94 -7.67 12.79
C THR A 9 6.79 -6.97 11.44
N VAL A 10 6.74 -7.75 10.36
CA VAL A 10 6.58 -7.23 8.99
C VAL A 10 5.30 -7.80 8.40
N MET A 11 4.52 -6.94 7.75
CA MET A 11 3.30 -7.32 7.02
C MET A 11 3.49 -6.99 5.54
N PHE A 12 3.08 -7.92 4.68
CA PHE A 12 2.93 -7.72 3.24
C PHE A 12 1.46 -7.88 2.88
N SER A 13 0.98 -7.04 1.97
CA SER A 13 -0.38 -7.06 1.45
C SER A 13 -0.35 -6.66 -0.02
N ASP A 14 -1.26 -7.24 -0.80
CA ASP A 14 -1.44 -7.05 -2.23
C ASP A 14 -2.95 -6.92 -2.52
N MET A 15 -3.31 -6.15 -3.54
CA MET A 15 -4.69 -5.94 -3.95
C MET A 15 -5.13 -6.96 -4.99
N SER A 16 -6.00 -7.86 -4.53
CA SER A 16 -6.71 -8.77 -5.41
C SER A 16 -7.51 -8.01 -6.48
N GLY A 17 -7.36 -8.41 -7.74
CA GLY A 17 -8.11 -7.87 -8.86
C GLY A 17 -7.54 -6.60 -9.48
N TYR A 18 -6.40 -6.10 -8.99
CA TYR A 18 -5.73 -4.92 -9.55
C TYR A 18 -5.47 -5.04 -11.05
N THR A 19 -4.90 -6.16 -11.52
CA THR A 19 -4.63 -6.39 -12.95
C THR A 19 -5.90 -6.31 -13.81
N ALA A 20 -6.97 -7.00 -13.38
CA ALA A 20 -8.22 -7.00 -14.13
C ALA A 20 -8.89 -5.62 -14.16
N MET A 21 -8.70 -4.82 -13.10
CA MET A 21 -9.15 -3.43 -13.04
C MET A 21 -8.36 -2.55 -14.02
N THR A 22 -7.03 -2.69 -14.07
CA THR A 22 -6.16 -1.90 -14.96
C THR A 22 -6.36 -2.20 -16.44
N GLU A 23 -6.89 -3.37 -16.78
CA GLU A 23 -7.22 -3.74 -18.17
C GLU A 23 -8.57 -3.16 -18.64
N ARG A 24 -9.43 -2.71 -17.72
CA ARG A 24 -10.82 -2.31 -18.01
C ARG A 24 -11.10 -0.83 -17.81
N LEU A 25 -10.37 -0.18 -16.91
CA LEU A 25 -10.56 1.22 -16.56
C LEU A 25 -9.48 2.10 -17.17
N ASP A 26 -9.80 3.38 -17.35
CA ASP A 26 -8.81 4.35 -17.76
C ASP A 26 -7.75 4.56 -16.64
N PRO A 27 -6.49 4.85 -16.99
CA PRO A 27 -5.41 5.03 -16.02
C PRO A 27 -5.72 6.07 -14.93
N GLU A 28 -6.43 7.15 -15.27
CA GLU A 28 -6.86 8.19 -14.34
C GLU A 28 -7.85 7.66 -13.29
N GLU A 29 -8.77 6.78 -13.70
CA GLU A 29 -9.74 6.15 -12.79
C GLU A 29 -9.04 5.19 -11.83
N VAL A 30 -8.15 4.35 -12.37
CA VAL A 30 -7.30 3.45 -11.56
C VAL A 30 -6.55 4.28 -10.52
N LYS A 31 -5.87 5.36 -10.93
CA LYS A 31 -5.12 6.22 -10.00
C LYS A 31 -5.99 6.80 -8.89
N GLY A 32 -7.22 7.21 -9.20
CA GLY A 32 -8.18 7.70 -8.21
C GLY A 32 -8.51 6.65 -7.15
N ILE A 33 -8.88 5.44 -7.60
CA ILE A 33 -9.20 4.31 -6.72
C ILE A 33 -8.02 3.98 -5.80
N MET A 34 -6.81 3.92 -6.38
CA MET A 34 -5.59 3.56 -5.66
C MET A 34 -5.21 4.61 -4.63
N SER A 35 -5.33 5.90 -4.98
CA SER A 35 -5.13 7.01 -4.05
C SER A 35 -6.05 6.92 -2.83
N ASP A 36 -7.33 6.59 -3.03
CA ASP A 36 -8.29 6.43 -1.95
C ASP A 36 -7.99 5.22 -1.06
N ILE A 37 -7.60 4.09 -1.65
CA ILE A 37 -7.21 2.88 -0.90
C ILE A 37 -5.97 3.16 -0.06
N PHE A 38 -4.92 3.75 -0.65
CA PHE A 38 -3.71 4.09 0.07
C PHE A 38 -3.93 5.09 1.18
N GLY A 39 -4.82 6.07 1.00
CA GLY A 39 -5.23 6.98 2.06
C GLY A 39 -5.81 6.24 3.27
N LYS A 40 -6.73 5.30 3.02
CA LYS A 40 -7.36 4.49 4.08
C LYS A 40 -6.37 3.56 4.77
N ILE A 41 -5.54 2.85 4.00
CA ILE A 41 -4.51 1.95 4.53
C ILE A 41 -3.51 2.74 5.40
N THR A 42 -3.08 3.91 4.93
CA THR A 42 -2.15 4.77 5.68
C THR A 42 -2.75 5.22 7.00
N ALA A 43 -4.03 5.60 7.03
CA ALA A 43 -4.71 5.98 8.27
C ALA A 43 -4.80 4.82 9.25
N ILE A 44 -5.13 3.61 8.78
CA ILE A 44 -5.20 2.40 9.61
C ILE A 44 -3.83 2.07 10.19
N ILE A 45 -2.79 1.96 9.36
CA ILE A 45 -1.44 1.59 9.80
C ILE A 45 -0.90 2.58 10.83
N LYS A 46 -1.07 3.88 10.58
CA LYS A 46 -0.70 4.92 11.56
C LYS A 46 -1.50 4.82 12.86
N GLY A 47 -2.79 4.47 12.79
CA GLY A 47 -3.64 4.29 13.96
C GLY A 47 -3.22 3.13 14.87
N TYR A 48 -2.44 2.18 14.36
CA TYR A 48 -1.83 1.08 15.12
C TYR A 48 -0.34 1.28 15.40
N ASP A 49 0.16 2.53 15.33
CA ASP A 49 1.58 2.89 15.49
C ASP A 49 2.54 2.15 14.55
N GLY A 50 2.00 1.65 13.43
CA GLY A 50 2.78 1.07 12.35
C GLY A 50 3.31 2.14 11.40
N PHE A 51 4.25 1.73 10.54
CA PHE A 51 4.76 2.57 9.47
C PHE A 51 4.78 1.80 8.15
N ILE A 52 4.65 2.54 7.05
CA ILE A 52 4.74 1.99 5.69
C ILE A 52 6.15 2.25 5.19
N GLU A 53 6.91 1.17 4.94
CA GLU A 53 8.26 1.28 4.40
C GLU A 53 8.24 1.65 2.91
N ARG A 54 7.36 1.00 2.13
CA ARG A 54 7.24 1.23 0.69
C ARG A 54 5.92 0.68 0.15
N PHE A 55 5.36 1.34 -0.85
CA PHE A 55 4.37 0.78 -1.77
C PHE A 55 5.11 0.22 -2.99
N ILE A 56 4.90 -1.06 -3.31
CA ILE A 56 5.58 -1.73 -4.42
C ILE A 56 4.52 -2.35 -5.33
N GLY A 57 4.35 -1.78 -6.52
CA GLY A 57 3.39 -2.28 -7.49
C GLY A 57 2.08 -1.53 -7.40
N ASP A 58 1.01 -2.28 -7.21
CA ASP A 58 -0.33 -1.80 -6.90
C ASP A 58 -0.28 -0.87 -5.68
#